data_AF-A0A497KEJ8-F1
#
_entry.id   AF-A0A497KEJ8-F1
#
_cell.length_a   1.000
_cell.length_b   1.000
_cell.length_c   1.000
_cell.angle_alpha   90.00
_cell.angle_beta   90.00
_cell.angle_gamma   90.00
#
_symmetry.space_group_name_H-M   'P 1'
#
loop_
_entity.id
_entity.type
_entity.pdbx_description
1 polymer ?
#
loop_
_entity_poly.entity_id
_entity_poly.type
_entity_poly.pdbx_seq_one_letter_code
_entity_poly.pdbx_strand_id
1 'polypeptide(L)'
;WIDEKSEDEIIEMFGVEPGDLYRLISTSDWLLYATQELAKLLGQKDVLPRIAELRERVVKGVKPELIPLARLEGIGRARARVMYNAGFRTIEDLRKASISDLSNLPLIGLRIAKRIKEQVGGFFKRKEWERVSKAKEAEQQALTEYYDE
;
A
#
# COMPACT_ATOMS: atom_id res chain seq x y z
N TRP A 1 12.96 -5.46 -7.74
CA TRP A 1 11.69 -4.75 -7.50
C TRP A 1 10.69 -5.60 -6.69
N ILE A 2 10.14 -6.68 -7.24
CA ILE A 2 9.11 -7.52 -6.58
C ILE A 2 9.59 -8.33 -5.36
N ASP A 3 10.90 -8.36 -5.11
CA ASP A 3 11.52 -8.94 -3.91
C ASP A 3 11.87 -7.88 -2.86
N GLU A 4 11.30 -6.68 -3.00
CA GLU A 4 11.34 -5.61 -1.99
C GLU A 4 12.70 -4.93 -1.77
N LYS A 5 13.67 -5.14 -2.68
CA LYS A 5 14.86 -4.26 -2.77
C LYS A 5 14.44 -2.79 -2.88
N SER A 6 15.11 -1.92 -2.15
CA SER A 6 14.92 -0.47 -2.23
C SER A 6 15.20 0.05 -3.65
N GLU A 7 14.69 1.25 -3.96
CA GLU A 7 14.94 1.88 -5.25
C GLU A 7 16.44 2.13 -5.44
N ASP A 8 17.11 2.65 -4.40
CA ASP A 8 18.55 2.91 -4.39
C ASP A 8 19.36 1.63 -4.66
N GLU A 9 19.04 0.51 -4.00
CA GLU A 9 19.71 -0.77 -4.27
C GLU A 9 19.54 -1.25 -5.71
N ILE A 10 18.38 -0.99 -6.34
CA ILE A 10 18.11 -1.40 -7.72
C ILE A 10 18.88 -0.51 -8.69
N ILE A 11 18.87 0.81 -8.44
CA ILE A 11 19.59 1.82 -9.22
C ILE A 11 21.09 1.51 -9.21
N GLU A 12 21.66 1.28 -8.02
CA GLU A 12 23.08 0.98 -7.86
C GLU A 12 23.47 -0.36 -8.51
N MET A 13 22.70 -1.42 -8.27
CA MET A 13 23.01 -2.76 -8.76
C MET A 13 22.93 -2.88 -10.29
N PHE A 14 22.04 -2.13 -10.94
CA PHE A 14 21.83 -2.23 -12.38
C PHE A 14 22.34 -1.02 -13.17
N GLY A 15 22.85 0.02 -12.51
CA GLY A 15 23.32 1.25 -13.17
C GLY A 15 22.22 1.97 -13.94
N VAL A 16 21.00 1.97 -13.41
CA VAL A 16 19.82 2.58 -14.04
C VAL A 16 19.39 3.84 -13.30
N GLU A 17 18.70 4.75 -13.97
CA GLU A 17 18.13 5.93 -13.32
C GLU A 17 16.76 5.64 -12.69
N PRO A 18 16.30 6.45 -11.71
CA PRO A 18 14.96 6.28 -11.12
C PRO A 18 13.84 6.22 -12.18
N GLY A 19 13.93 7.05 -13.23
CA GLY A 19 12.94 7.08 -14.30
C GLY A 19 12.84 5.78 -15.08
N ASP A 20 13.96 5.07 -15.27
CA ASP A 20 13.98 3.77 -15.94
C ASP A 20 13.20 2.73 -15.16
N LEU A 21 13.33 2.72 -13.83
CA LEU A 21 12.59 1.79 -12.98
C LEU A 21 11.07 1.95 -13.16
N TYR A 22 10.56 3.18 -13.08
CA TYR A 22 9.12 3.44 -13.24
C TYR A 22 8.63 3.11 -14.66
N ARG A 23 9.45 3.38 -15.68
CA ARG A 23 9.15 3.00 -17.06
C ARG A 23 9.08 1.48 -17.23
N LEU A 24 10.06 0.76 -16.68
CA LEU A 24 10.09 -0.71 -16.72
C LEU A 24 8.91 -1.34 -15.97
N ILE A 25 8.51 -0.79 -14.83
CA ILE A 25 7.31 -1.23 -14.09
C ILE A 25 6.07 -1.05 -14.95
N SER A 26 5.89 0.14 -15.55
CA SER A 26 4.74 0.45 -16.41
C SER A 26 4.67 -0.45 -17.65
N THR A 27 5.80 -0.65 -18.33
CA THR A 27 5.89 -1.56 -19.48
C THR A 27 5.60 -3.01 -19.07
N SER A 28 6.12 -3.45 -17.93
CA SER A 28 5.89 -4.81 -17.42
C SER A 28 4.42 -5.05 -17.05
N ASP A 29 3.74 -4.06 -16.47
CA ASP A 29 2.31 -4.15 -16.19
C ASP A 29 1.49 -4.34 -17.48
N TRP A 30 1.79 -3.55 -18.51
CA TRP A 30 1.14 -3.67 -19.82
C TRP A 30 1.39 -5.03 -20.48
N LEU A 31 2.64 -5.52 -20.47
CA LEU A 31 2.98 -6.83 -21.03
C LEU A 31 2.28 -7.97 -20.28
N LEU A 32 2.20 -7.90 -18.95
CA LEU A 32 1.51 -8.90 -18.13
C LEU A 32 0.00 -8.87 -18.37
N TYR A 33 -0.59 -7.68 -18.55
CA TYR A 33 -1.98 -7.55 -18.99
C TYR A 33 -2.21 -8.19 -20.36
N ALA A 34 -1.39 -7.86 -21.36
CA ALA A 34 -1.49 -8.47 -22.70
C ALA A 34 -1.34 -9.99 -22.64
N THR A 35 -0.42 -10.50 -21.83
CA THR A 35 -0.22 -11.93 -21.59
C THR A 35 -1.45 -12.58 -20.96
N GLN A 36 -2.11 -11.90 -20.02
CA GLN A 36 -3.36 -12.36 -19.41
C GLN A 36 -4.49 -12.49 -20.43
N GLU A 37 -4.63 -11.50 -21.34
CA GLU A 37 -5.65 -11.54 -22.39
C GLU A 37 -5.36 -12.63 -23.44
N LEU A 38 -4.09 -12.82 -23.82
CA LEU A 38 -3.70 -13.93 -24.69
C LEU A 38 -3.96 -15.30 -24.04
N ALA A 39 -3.63 -15.45 -22.75
CA ALA A 39 -3.90 -16.69 -22.02
C ALA A 39 -5.40 -17.02 -21.98
N LYS A 40 -6.27 -16.02 -21.79
CA LYS A 40 -7.73 -16.20 -21.88
C LYS A 40 -8.15 -16.65 -23.28
N LEU A 41 -7.66 -15.97 -24.32
CA LEU A 41 -7.98 -16.27 -25.72
C LEU A 41 -7.56 -17.69 -26.12
N LEU A 42 -6.38 -18.13 -25.67
CA LEU A 42 -5.81 -19.44 -25.95
C LEU A 42 -6.33 -20.55 -25.02
N GLY A 43 -7.23 -20.23 -24.09
CA GLY A 43 -7.81 -21.21 -23.15
C GLY A 43 -6.86 -21.70 -22.05
N GLN A 44 -5.72 -21.02 -21.83
CA GLN A 44 -4.71 -21.35 -20.82
C GLN A 44 -5.13 -20.84 -19.44
N LYS A 45 -6.17 -21.47 -18.87
CA LYS A 45 -6.81 -20.98 -17.62
C LYS A 45 -5.97 -21.22 -16.37
N ASP A 46 -5.10 -22.22 -16.38
CA ASP A 46 -4.23 -22.62 -15.27
C ASP A 46 -3.15 -21.58 -14.95
N VAL A 47 -2.68 -20.82 -15.96
CA VAL A 47 -1.67 -19.78 -15.77
C VAL A 47 -2.25 -18.43 -15.33
N LEU A 48 -3.55 -18.20 -15.50
CA LEU A 48 -4.20 -16.91 -15.22
C LEU A 48 -3.99 -16.43 -13.77
N PRO A 49 -4.12 -17.27 -12.71
CA PRO A 49 -3.87 -16.83 -11.34
C PRO A 49 -2.41 -16.40 -11.13
N ARG A 50 -1.46 -17.10 -11.76
CA ARG A 50 -0.03 -16.78 -11.64
C ARG A 50 0.31 -15.45 -12.31
N ILE A 51 -0.27 -15.18 -13.49
CA ILE A 51 -0.09 -13.90 -14.18
C ILE A 51 -0.72 -12.76 -13.37
N ALA A 52 -1.94 -12.97 -12.85
CA ALA A 52 -2.63 -11.96 -12.05
C ALA A 52 -1.86 -11.59 -10.77
N GLU A 53 -1.35 -12.60 -10.04
CA GLU A 53 -0.49 -12.37 -8.86
C GLU A 53 0.80 -11.63 -9.25
N LEU A 54 1.50 -12.09 -10.29
CA LEU A 54 2.74 -11.47 -10.74
C LEU A 54 2.53 -10.01 -11.15
N ARG A 55 1.46 -9.73 -11.89
CA ARG A 55 1.09 -8.36 -12.30
C ARG A 55 0.92 -7.46 -11.09
N GLU A 56 0.19 -7.92 -10.08
CA GLU A 56 -0.01 -7.14 -8.86
C GLU A 56 1.30 -6.91 -8.10
N ARG A 57 2.16 -7.92 -8.02
CA ARG A 57 3.50 -7.79 -7.44
C ARG A 57 4.36 -6.80 -8.19
N VAL A 58 4.31 -6.77 -9.52
CA VAL A 58 5.04 -5.82 -10.36
C VAL A 58 4.55 -4.40 -10.13
N VAL A 59 3.23 -4.16 -10.15
CA VAL A 59 2.69 -2.81 -9.93
C VAL A 59 3.01 -2.31 -8.53
N LYS A 60 2.89 -3.18 -7.52
CA LYS A 60 3.07 -2.79 -6.12
C LYS A 60 4.51 -2.88 -5.65
N GLY A 61 5.37 -3.65 -6.30
CA GLY A 61 6.76 -3.90 -5.91
C GLY A 61 6.93 -4.77 -4.67
N VAL A 62 6.02 -5.70 -4.42
CA VAL A 62 6.00 -6.48 -3.17
C VAL A 62 6.09 -7.99 -3.39
N LYS A 63 6.51 -8.71 -2.36
CA LYS A 63 6.39 -10.17 -2.29
C LYS A 63 4.91 -10.59 -2.15
N PRO A 64 4.56 -11.85 -2.48
CA PRO A 64 3.16 -12.30 -2.52
C PRO A 64 2.41 -12.08 -1.20
N GLU A 65 3.08 -12.26 -0.06
CA GLU A 65 2.47 -12.15 1.27
C GLU A 65 2.01 -10.73 1.63
N LEU A 66 2.53 -9.70 0.95
CA LEU A 66 2.16 -8.30 1.19
C LEU A 66 1.04 -7.81 0.28
N ILE A 67 0.66 -8.57 -0.75
CA ILE A 67 -0.39 -8.19 -1.70
C ILE A 67 -1.67 -7.70 -0.97
N PRO A 68 -2.22 -8.43 0.02
CA PRO A 68 -3.44 -7.99 0.69
C PRO A 68 -3.32 -6.61 1.35
N LEU A 69 -2.14 -6.27 1.90
CA LEU A 69 -1.88 -5.01 2.59
C LEU A 69 -1.59 -3.88 1.59
N ALA A 70 -0.82 -4.15 0.54
CA ALA A 70 -0.45 -3.18 -0.49
C ALA A 70 -1.63 -2.78 -1.41
N ARG A 71 -2.76 -3.48 -1.33
CA ARG A 71 -4.03 -3.09 -1.96
C ARG A 71 -4.67 -1.88 -1.28
N LEU A 72 -4.39 -1.66 0.01
CA LEU A 72 -4.96 -0.53 0.74
C LEU A 72 -4.43 0.79 0.19
N GLU A 73 -5.34 1.74 0.01
CA GLU A 73 -5.01 3.08 -0.45
C GLU A 73 -4.08 3.77 0.54
N GLY A 74 -3.01 4.37 0.01
CA GLY A 74 -1.96 5.01 0.81
C GLY A 74 -0.96 4.02 1.43
N ILE A 75 -1.06 2.73 1.14
CA ILE A 75 -0.11 1.71 1.61
C ILE A 75 0.76 1.24 0.44
N GLY A 76 1.99 1.77 0.40
CA GLY A 76 3.05 1.27 -0.48
C GLY A 76 3.88 0.15 0.15
N ARG A 77 4.92 -0.26 -0.57
CA ARG A 77 5.86 -1.36 -0.22
C ARG A 77 6.37 -1.30 1.22
N ALA A 78 6.95 -0.16 1.59
CA ALA A 78 7.56 0.03 2.90
C ALA A 78 6.54 -0.10 4.04
N ARG A 79 5.37 0.55 3.93
CA ARG A 79 4.31 0.49 4.95
C ARG A 79 3.72 -0.91 5.06
N ALA A 80 3.48 -1.59 3.92
CA ALA A 80 3.01 -2.97 3.91
C ALA A 80 3.99 -3.90 4.64
N ARG A 81 5.30 -3.76 4.39
CA ARG A 81 6.34 -4.55 5.06
C ARG A 81 6.41 -4.26 6.56
N VAL A 82 6.33 -2.99 6.98
CA VAL A 82 6.29 -2.63 8.41
C VAL A 82 5.10 -3.29 9.10
N MET A 83 3.89 -3.18 8.55
CA MET A 83 2.69 -3.82 9.12
C MET A 83 2.85 -5.33 9.24
N TYR A 84 3.33 -5.97 8.17
CA TYR A 84 3.50 -7.42 8.14
C TYR A 84 4.50 -7.90 9.20
N ASN A 85 5.63 -7.19 9.34
CA ASN A 85 6.67 -7.51 10.32
C ASN A 85 6.18 -7.28 11.77
N ALA A 86 5.27 -6.32 11.97
CA ALA A 86 4.61 -6.08 13.25
C ALA A 86 3.49 -7.10 13.58
N GLY A 87 3.24 -8.07 12.69
CA GLY A 87 2.25 -9.14 12.90
C GLY A 87 0.89 -8.87 12.26
N PHE A 88 0.68 -7.71 11.64
CA PHE A 88 -0.55 -7.41 10.90
C PHE A 88 -0.44 -7.92 9.47
N ARG A 89 -0.74 -9.20 9.26
CA ARG A 89 -0.52 -9.89 7.97
C ARG A 89 -1.75 -9.90 7.08
N THR A 90 -2.93 -9.75 7.67
CA THR A 90 -4.21 -9.85 6.98
C THR A 90 -5.08 -8.62 7.23
N ILE A 91 -6.11 -8.44 6.39
CA ILE A 91 -7.14 -7.42 6.58
C ILE A 91 -7.87 -7.60 7.92
N GLU A 92 -8.03 -8.85 8.37
CA GLU A 92 -8.68 -9.16 9.65
C GLU A 92 -7.80 -8.75 10.85
N ASP A 93 -6.48 -8.90 10.75
CA ASP A 93 -5.56 -8.41 11.78
C ASP A 93 -5.67 -6.88 11.90
N LEU A 94 -5.74 -6.17 10.78
CA LEU A 94 -5.94 -4.72 10.75
C LEU A 94 -7.32 -4.29 11.29
N ARG A 95 -8.35 -5.12 11.08
CA ARG A 95 -9.69 -4.88 11.61
C ARG A 95 -9.72 -5.01 13.15
N LYS A 96 -8.95 -5.94 13.72
CA LYS A 96 -8.83 -6.15 15.16
C LYS A 96 -7.88 -5.16 15.85
N ALA A 97 -6.86 -4.68 15.12
CA ALA A 97 -5.90 -3.71 15.63
C ALA A 97 -6.57 -2.41 16.09
N SER A 98 -6.09 -1.83 17.19
CA SER A 98 -6.52 -0.48 17.59
C SER A 98 -5.85 0.57 16.70
N ILE A 99 -6.39 1.80 16.68
CA ILE A 99 -5.75 2.90 15.95
C ILE A 99 -4.37 3.20 16.54
N SER A 100 -4.24 3.10 17.87
CA SER A 100 -2.97 3.32 18.57
C SER A 100 -1.91 2.31 18.14
N ASP A 101 -2.26 1.02 18.01
CA ASP A 101 -1.31 -0.02 17.62
C ASP A 101 -0.73 0.26 16.23
N LEU A 102 -1.60 0.68 15.30
CA LEU A 102 -1.19 1.03 13.94
C LEU A 102 -0.40 2.34 13.89
N SER A 103 -0.81 3.37 14.64
CA SER A 103 -0.16 4.68 14.61
C SER A 103 1.22 4.72 15.26
N ASN A 104 1.55 3.72 16.07
CA ASN A 104 2.85 3.57 16.72
C ASN A 104 3.87 2.88 15.79
N LEU A 105 3.44 2.34 14.65
CA LEU A 105 4.35 1.70 13.71
C LEU A 105 5.15 2.74 12.91
N PRO A 106 6.43 2.45 12.60
CA PRO A 106 7.22 3.27 11.71
C PRO A 106 6.49 3.53 10.38
N LEU A 107 6.55 4.77 9.87
CA LEU A 107 5.91 5.19 8.62
C LEU A 107 4.37 5.17 8.60
N ILE A 108 3.72 4.84 9.72
CA ILE A 108 2.26 4.80 9.86
C ILE A 108 1.86 5.76 10.98
N GLY A 109 1.69 7.03 10.64
CA GLY A 109 1.15 8.02 11.58
C GLY A 109 -0.37 7.89 11.75
N LEU A 110 -0.94 8.69 12.66
CA LEU A 110 -2.38 8.71 12.98
C LEU A 110 -3.27 8.84 11.74
N ARG A 111 -2.90 9.70 10.78
CA ARG A 111 -3.67 9.90 9.53
C ARG A 111 -3.75 8.63 8.68
N ILE A 112 -2.65 7.89 8.59
CA ILE A 112 -2.57 6.64 7.81
C ILE A 112 -3.31 5.53 8.55
N ALA A 113 -3.09 5.41 9.87
CA ALA A 113 -3.82 4.46 10.72
C ALA A 113 -5.33 4.65 10.60
N LYS A 114 -5.81 5.90 10.63
CA LYS A 114 -7.22 6.22 10.40
C LYS A 114 -7.69 5.75 9.02
N ARG A 115 -6.96 6.09 7.95
CA ARG A 115 -7.32 5.70 6.57
C ARG A 115 -7.34 4.18 6.37
N ILE A 116 -6.42 3.45 7.01
CA ILE A 116 -6.42 1.99 7.01
C ILE A 116 -7.74 1.51 7.63
N LYS A 117 -8.08 2.01 8.82
CA LYS A 117 -9.29 1.64 9.53
C LYS A 117 -10.59 2.03 8.81
N GLU A 118 -10.62 3.16 8.11
CA GLU A 118 -11.75 3.56 7.25
C GLU A 118 -11.97 2.53 6.12
N GLN A 119 -10.90 1.96 5.57
CA GLN A 119 -10.98 0.97 4.48
C GLN A 119 -11.33 -0.44 4.96
N VAL A 120 -10.77 -0.90 6.09
CA VAL A 120 -10.96 -2.28 6.57
C VAL A 120 -12.15 -2.42 7.54
N GLY A 121 -12.63 -1.30 8.09
CA GLY A 121 -13.65 -1.24 9.13
C GLY A 121 -13.15 -1.76 10.49
N GLY A 122 -14.09 -2.17 11.33
CA GLY A 122 -13.84 -2.77 12.63
C GLY A 122 -14.43 -2.00 13.80
N PHE A 123 -14.17 -2.49 15.02
CA PHE A 123 -14.63 -1.82 16.24
C PHE A 123 -13.69 -0.69 16.62
N PHE A 124 -14.29 0.47 16.92
CA PHE A 124 -13.58 1.66 17.35
C PHE A 124 -14.03 2.05 18.75
N LYS A 125 -13.09 2.34 19.63
CA LYS A 125 -13.44 3.10 20.84
C LYS A 125 -13.81 4.50 20.40
N ARG A 126 -15.05 4.91 20.68
CA ARG A 126 -15.62 6.21 20.28
C ARG A 126 -14.70 7.39 20.64
N LYS A 127 -14.08 7.35 21.83
CA LYS A 127 -13.12 8.36 22.31
C LYS A 127 -11.84 8.45 21.46
N GLU A 128 -11.31 7.32 20.98
CA GLU A 128 -10.13 7.30 20.11
C GLU A 128 -10.48 7.87 18.74
N TRP A 129 -11.63 7.48 18.19
CA TRP A 129 -12.11 8.00 16.90
C TRP A 129 -12.40 9.50 16.93
N GLU A 130 -12.99 10.00 18.00
CA GLU A 130 -13.27 11.43 18.20
C GLU A 130 -11.97 12.24 18.35
N ARG A 131 -10.99 11.76 19.11
CA ARG A 131 -9.66 12.42 19.22
C ARG A 131 -8.99 12.54 17.85
N VAL A 132 -8.97 11.45 17.08
CA VAL A 132 -8.31 11.41 15.78
C VAL A 132 -9.08 12.21 14.72
N SER A 133 -10.41 12.29 14.83
CA SER A 133 -11.23 13.11 13.93
C SER A 133 -11.10 14.61 14.20
N LYS A 134 -11.03 15.03 15.48
CA LYS A 134 -10.76 16.44 15.83
C LYS A 134 -9.37 16.90 15.41
N ALA A 135 -8.36 16.04 15.48
CA ALA A 135 -7.01 16.36 14.98
C ALA A 135 -7.00 16.62 13.46
N LYS A 136 -7.84 15.93 12.69
CA LYS A 136 -8.01 16.14 11.24
C LYS A 136 -8.70 17.47 10.93
N GLU A 137 -9.70 17.87 11.73
CA GLU A 137 -10.41 19.15 11.58
C GLU A 137 -9.50 20.35 11.89
N ALA A 138 -8.67 20.26 12.93
CA ALA A 138 -7.71 21.31 13.29
C ALA A 138 -6.61 21.52 12.23
N GLU A 139 -6.14 20.46 11.55
CA GLU A 139 -5.22 20.57 10.40
C GLU A 139 -5.87 21.18 9.15
N GLN A 140 -7.21 21.13 9.05
CA GLN A 140 -7.98 21.65 7.90
C GLN A 140 -8.51 23.07 8.09
N GLN A 141 -8.29 23.70 9.26
CA GLN A 141 -8.54 25.14 9.41
C GLN A 141 -7.64 25.91 8.43
N ALA A 142 -8.28 26.63 7.52
CA ALA A 142 -7.64 27.26 6.38
C ALA A 142 -6.71 28.40 6.84
N LEU A 143 -5.60 28.61 6.11
CA LEU A 143 -4.69 29.76 6.28
C LEU A 143 -5.41 31.12 6.31
N THR A 144 -6.65 31.20 5.82
CA THR A 144 -7.50 32.39 5.87
C THR A 144 -7.86 32.82 7.29
N GLU A 145 -7.91 31.90 8.28
CA GLU A 145 -8.17 32.28 9.68
C GLU A 145 -6.98 33.01 10.34
N TYR A 146 -5.80 33.03 9.69
CA TYR A 146 -4.61 33.74 10.19
C TYR A 146 -4.51 35.20 9.71
N TYR A 147 -5.35 35.61 8.75
CA TYR A 147 -5.32 36.95 8.15
C TYR A 147 -6.48 37.85 8.60
N ASP A 148 -7.34 37.38 9.50
CA ASP A 148 -8.48 38.12 10.04
C ASP A 148 -8.25 38.65 11.50
N GLU A 149 -7.00 38.73 11.95
CA GLU A 149 -6.57 39.51 13.14
C GLU A 149 -5.77 40.76 12.75
#